data_AF-A0A6H1PBR6-F1
#
_entry.id   AF-A0A6H1PBR6-F1
#
_cell.length_a   1.000
_cell.length_b   1.000
_cell.length_c   1.000
_cell.angle_alpha   90.00
_cell.angle_beta   90.00
_cell.angle_gamma   90.00
#
_symmetry.space_group_name_H-M   'P 1'
#
loop_
_entity.id
_entity.type
_entity.pdbx_description
1 polymer ?
#
loop_
_entity_poly.entity_id
_entity_poly.type
_entity_poly.pdbx_seq_one_letter_code
_entity_poly.pdbx_strand_id
1 'polypeptide(L)'
;MEQAIARGSLFSFALISFLSVFREGAETIIFYTGITPYIRLQQLILGVILALGILVIVGFAIIYYSVKIPIRFFFKAATFLIYFLAFKILGISIHALQISNVLPTSTVHQFPFIDWIGLYPTWETTITQLILVMAIILLTWMIRKKQ
;
A
#
# COMPACT_ATOMS: atom_id res chain seq x y z
N MET A 1 -11.81 32.89 17.89
CA MET A 1 -11.64 31.43 17.99
C MET A 1 -11.10 30.78 16.70
N GLU A 2 -11.04 31.48 15.57
CA GLU A 2 -10.55 30.92 14.29
C GLU A 2 -9.01 30.86 14.15
N GLN A 3 -8.25 31.65 14.91
CA GLN A 3 -6.78 31.71 14.78
C GLN A 3 -6.02 30.61 15.54
N ALA A 4 -6.65 29.96 16.53
CA ALA A 4 -6.04 28.85 17.26
C ALA A 4 -6.06 27.53 16.48
N ILE A 5 -7.02 27.37 15.56
CA ILE A 5 -7.12 26.22 14.64
C ILE A 5 -6.08 26.32 13.51
N ALA A 6 -5.66 27.54 13.13
CA ALA A 6 -4.77 27.77 12.00
C ALA A 6 -3.30 27.35 12.25
N ARG A 7 -2.77 27.49 13.48
CA ARG A 7 -1.35 27.16 13.77
C ARG A 7 -1.07 25.67 13.94
N GLY A 8 -1.98 24.92 14.57
CA GLY A 8 -1.86 23.45 14.66
C GLY A 8 -2.07 22.77 13.30
N SER A 9 -2.92 23.36 12.46
CA SER A 9 -3.27 22.90 11.12
C SER A 9 -2.10 22.94 10.13
N LEU A 10 -1.36 24.06 10.02
CA LEU A 10 -0.28 24.18 9.02
C LEU A 10 0.85 23.18 9.24
N PHE A 11 1.26 22.95 10.49
CA PHE A 11 2.27 21.94 10.81
C PHE A 11 1.75 20.53 10.52
N SER A 12 0.50 20.21 10.89
CA SER A 12 -0.12 18.92 10.56
C SER A 12 -0.24 18.69 9.05
N PHE A 13 -0.66 19.69 8.27
CA PHE A 13 -0.74 19.59 6.82
C PHE A 13 0.64 19.44 6.17
N ALA A 14 1.63 20.19 6.66
CA ALA A 14 3.02 20.04 6.20
C ALA A 14 3.55 18.64 6.50
N LEU A 15 3.32 18.12 7.71
CA LEU A 15 3.77 16.78 8.11
C LEU A 15 3.06 15.68 7.31
N ILE A 16 1.75 15.77 7.12
CA ILE A 16 0.98 14.78 6.33
C ILE A 16 1.46 14.78 4.86
N SER A 17 1.66 15.96 4.28
CA SER A 17 2.19 16.08 2.92
C SER A 17 3.61 15.50 2.82
N PHE A 18 4.50 15.85 3.74
CA PHE A 18 5.86 15.33 3.80
C PHE A 18 5.90 13.80 3.95
N LEU A 19 5.16 13.24 4.91
CA LEU A 19 5.10 11.79 5.14
C LEU A 19 4.50 11.05 3.94
N SER A 20 3.50 11.64 3.27
CA SER A 20 2.90 11.05 2.08
C SER A 20 3.91 10.99 0.92
N VAL A 21 4.63 12.08 0.66
CA VAL A 21 5.66 12.11 -0.41
C VAL A 21 6.82 11.18 -0.06
N PHE A 22 7.26 11.19 1.19
CA PHE A 22 8.33 10.34 1.68
C PHE A 22 7.98 8.85 1.54
N ARG A 23 6.76 8.44 1.88
CA ARG A 23 6.30 7.04 1.71
C ARG A 23 6.37 6.59 0.25
N GLU A 24 5.75 7.36 -0.66
CA GLU A 24 5.72 7.01 -2.09
C GLU A 24 7.14 6.94 -2.68
N GLY A 25 8.01 7.87 -2.27
CA GLY A 25 9.43 7.85 -2.63
C GLY A 25 10.15 6.62 -2.08
N ALA A 26 9.94 6.27 -0.81
CA ALA A 26 10.56 5.12 -0.18
C ALA A 26 10.14 3.80 -0.83
N GLU A 27 8.84 3.60 -1.11
CA GLU A 27 8.33 2.43 -1.83
C GLU A 27 8.96 2.31 -3.23
N THR A 28 9.08 3.44 -3.94
CA THR A 28 9.71 3.49 -5.28
C THR A 28 11.21 3.13 -5.22
N ILE A 29 11.95 3.64 -4.24
CA ILE A 29 13.38 3.35 -4.07
C ILE A 29 13.59 1.87 -3.72
N ILE A 30 12.80 1.32 -2.79
CA ILE A 30 12.88 -0.09 -2.41
C ILE A 30 12.54 -0.99 -3.61
N PHE A 31 11.53 -0.62 -4.40
CA PHE A 31 11.21 -1.36 -5.62
C PHE A 31 12.33 -1.32 -6.65
N TYR A 32 12.91 -0.14 -6.92
CA TYR A 32 14.02 -0.02 -7.87
C TYR A 32 15.27 -0.76 -7.42
N THR A 33 15.64 -0.65 -6.15
CA THR A 33 16.79 -1.38 -5.60
C THR A 33 16.57 -2.89 -5.65
N GLY A 34 15.32 -3.36 -5.47
CA GLY A 34 14.95 -4.76 -5.63
C GLY A 34 15.07 -5.30 -7.06
N ILE A 35 14.71 -4.51 -8.09
CA ILE A 35 14.76 -4.97 -9.48
C ILE A 35 16.13 -4.78 -10.15
N THR A 36 16.89 -3.76 -9.73
CA THR A 36 18.14 -3.34 -10.41
C THR A 36 19.16 -4.48 -10.60
N PRO A 37 19.39 -5.41 -9.63
CA PRO A 37 20.32 -6.53 -9.81
C PRO A 37 19.92 -7.50 -10.94
N TYR A 38 18.66 -7.52 -11.33
CA TYR A 38 18.09 -8.47 -12.28
C TYR A 38 17.91 -7.91 -13.69
N ILE A 39 18.21 -6.63 -13.92
CA ILE A 39 17.99 -5.93 -15.20
C ILE A 39 19.18 -5.09 -15.62
N ARG A 40 19.33 -4.87 -16.93
CA ARG A 40 20.37 -3.98 -17.47
C ARG A 40 19.96 -2.51 -17.26
N LEU A 41 20.93 -1.63 -17.04
CA LEU A 41 20.70 -0.19 -16.86
C LEU A 41 19.89 0.44 -18.02
N GLN A 42 20.15 0.02 -19.26
CA GLN A 42 19.39 0.48 -20.44
C GLN A 42 17.90 0.13 -20.34
N GLN A 43 17.56 -1.07 -19.85
CA GLN A 43 16.16 -1.50 -19.69
C GLN A 43 15.47 -0.71 -18.57
N LEU A 44 16.20 -0.41 -17.48
CA LEU A 44 15.70 0.44 -16.40
C LEU A 44 15.37 1.85 -16.91
N ILE A 45 16.28 2.49 -17.65
CA ILE A 45 16.06 3.84 -18.21
C ILE A 45 14.86 3.85 -19.16
N LEU A 46 14.76 2.88 -20.07
CA LEU A 46 13.62 2.75 -20.97
C LEU A 46 12.31 2.56 -20.22
N GLY A 47 12.32 1.73 -19.17
CA GLY A 47 11.16 1.52 -18.29
C GLY A 47 10.72 2.80 -17.59
N VAL A 48 11.66 3.60 -17.07
CA VAL A 48 11.37 4.89 -16.43
C VAL A 48 10.75 5.87 -17.43
N ILE A 49 11.33 6.02 -18.63
CA ILE A 49 10.80 6.91 -19.67
C ILE A 49 9.39 6.49 -20.08
N LEU A 50 9.17 5.18 -20.28
CA LEU A 50 7.86 4.64 -20.62
C LEU A 50 6.84 4.90 -19.51
N ALA A 51 7.20 4.64 -18.25
CA ALA A 51 6.34 4.89 -17.10
C ALA A 51 5.96 6.38 -16.98
N LEU A 52 6.92 7.28 -17.22
CA LEU A 52 6.67 8.72 -17.21
C LEU A 52 5.70 9.14 -18.32
N GLY A 53 5.86 8.57 -19.53
CA GLY A 53 4.93 8.77 -20.63
C GLY A 53 3.51 8.29 -20.32
N ILE A 54 3.37 7.07 -19.78
CA ILE A 54 2.08 6.51 -19.36
C ILE A 54 1.46 7.38 -18.26
N LEU A 55 2.24 7.84 -17.28
CA LEU A 55 1.77 8.69 -16.20
C LEU A 55 1.20 10.01 -16.72
N VAL A 56 1.85 10.65 -17.71
CA VAL A 56 1.33 11.86 -18.34
C VAL A 56 -0.01 11.58 -19.03
N ILE A 57 -0.09 10.51 -19.82
CA ILE A 57 -1.32 10.13 -20.54
C ILE A 57 -2.47 9.86 -19.57
N VAL A 58 -2.22 9.04 -18.54
CA VAL A 58 -3.23 8.68 -17.52
C VAL A 58 -3.60 9.90 -16.69
N GLY A 59 -2.65 10.74 -16.31
CA GLY A 59 -2.88 11.97 -15.56
C GLY A 59 -3.79 12.95 -16.32
N PHE A 60 -3.51 13.19 -17.60
CA PHE A 60 -4.39 13.99 -18.45
C PHE A 60 -5.76 13.37 -18.63
N ALA A 61 -5.85 12.05 -18.82
CA ALA A 61 -7.13 11.35 -18.91
C ALA A 61 -7.94 11.52 -17.61
N ILE A 62 -7.33 11.39 -16.44
CA ILE A 62 -8.00 11.61 -15.16
C ILE A 62 -8.50 13.05 -15.06
N ILE A 63 -7.68 14.05 -15.38
CA ILE A 63 -8.09 15.47 -15.32
C ILE A 63 -9.27 15.73 -16.27
N TYR A 64 -9.20 15.23 -17.50
CA TYR A 64 -10.23 15.45 -18.52
C TYR A 64 -11.54 14.73 -18.20
N TYR A 65 -11.47 13.48 -17.76
CA TYR A 65 -12.64 12.66 -17.42
C TYR A 65 -13.11 12.81 -15.97
N SER A 66 -12.43 13.61 -15.13
CA SER A 66 -12.71 13.78 -13.69
C SER A 66 -14.17 14.18 -13.43
N VAL A 67 -14.77 14.98 -14.33
CA VAL A 67 -16.16 15.44 -14.24
C VAL A 67 -17.18 14.30 -14.34
N LYS A 68 -16.81 13.18 -15.00
CA LYS A 68 -17.70 12.03 -15.23
C LYS A 68 -17.48 10.90 -14.23
N ILE A 69 -16.37 10.92 -13.46
CA ILE A 69 -16.06 9.88 -12.48
C ILE A 69 -16.77 10.22 -11.16
N PRO A 70 -17.72 9.39 -10.70
CA PRO A 70 -18.35 9.62 -9.42
C PRO A 70 -17.32 9.38 -8.30
N ILE A 71 -16.84 10.48 -7.70
CA ILE A 71 -15.77 10.54 -6.69
C ILE A 71 -15.97 9.47 -5.59
N ARG A 72 -17.22 9.23 -5.17
CA ARG A 72 -17.55 8.21 -4.16
C ARG A 72 -17.14 6.79 -4.56
N PHE A 73 -17.28 6.41 -5.83
CA PHE A 73 -16.89 5.06 -6.29
C PHE A 73 -15.37 4.94 -6.43
N PHE A 74 -14.69 5.99 -6.92
CA PHE A 74 -13.24 6.02 -7.01
C PHE A 74 -12.59 5.82 -5.64
N PHE A 75 -13.01 6.60 -4.63
CA PHE A 75 -12.46 6.45 -3.28
C PHE A 75 -12.77 5.09 -2.67
N LYS A 76 -13.98 4.53 -2.88
CA LYS A 76 -14.29 3.17 -2.41
C LYS A 76 -13.37 2.12 -3.04
N ALA A 77 -13.15 2.20 -4.35
CA ALA A 77 -12.25 1.29 -5.06
C ALA A 77 -10.80 1.44 -4.58
N ALA A 78 -10.32 2.68 -4.44
CA ALA A 78 -8.97 2.97 -3.93
C ALA A 78 -8.78 2.46 -2.49
N THR A 79 -9.75 2.68 -1.60
CA THR A 79 -9.69 2.15 -0.22
C THR A 79 -9.64 0.63 -0.20
N PHE A 80 -10.47 -0.03 -1.01
CA PHE A 80 -10.44 -1.49 -1.11
C PHE A 80 -9.10 -2.00 -1.63
N LEU A 81 -8.54 -1.34 -2.65
CA LEU A 81 -7.22 -1.66 -3.20
C LEU A 81 -6.11 -1.51 -2.15
N ILE A 82 -6.13 -0.43 -1.36
CA ILE A 82 -5.14 -0.21 -0.29
C ILE A 82 -5.25 -1.30 0.78
N TYR A 83 -6.45 -1.68 1.21
CA TYR A 83 -6.62 -2.76 2.19
C TYR A 83 -6.14 -4.11 1.64
N PHE A 84 -6.44 -4.41 0.38
CA PHE A 84 -5.95 -5.61 -0.27
C PHE A 84 -4.41 -5.62 -0.36
N LEU A 85 -3.80 -4.50 -0.77
CA LEU A 85 -2.34 -4.39 -0.86
C LEU A 85 -1.69 -4.51 0.52
N ALA A 86 -2.26 -3.89 1.56
CA ALA A 86 -1.77 -4.02 2.93
C ALA A 86 -1.80 -5.47 3.43
N PHE A 87 -2.88 -6.20 3.15
CA PHE A 87 -2.99 -7.62 3.47
C PHE A 87 -1.90 -8.46 2.79
N LYS A 88 -1.70 -8.22 1.48
CA LYS A 88 -0.70 -8.91 0.67
C LYS A 88 0.73 -8.61 1.16
N ILE A 89 1.07 -7.34 1.33
CA ILE A 89 2.41 -6.90 1.76
C ILE A 89 2.72 -7.49 3.14
N LEU A 90 1.78 -7.46 4.10
CA LEU A 90 2.01 -8.07 5.41
C LEU A 90 2.34 -9.56 5.33
N GLY A 91 1.56 -10.33 4.56
CA GLY A 91 1.81 -11.76 4.38
C GLY A 91 3.20 -12.02 3.81
N ILE A 92 3.57 -11.29 2.75
CA ILE A 92 4.89 -11.39 2.11
C ILE A 92 6.01 -10.96 3.07
N SER A 93 5.83 -9.89 3.84
CA SER A 93 6.85 -9.41 4.77
C SER A 93 7.13 -10.40 5.89
N ILE A 94 6.09 -10.98 6.50
CA ILE A 94 6.26 -11.99 7.56
C ILE A 94 6.90 -13.25 6.99
N HIS A 95 6.46 -13.69 5.82
CA HIS A 95 7.07 -14.82 5.14
C HIS A 95 8.54 -14.55 4.77
N ALA A 96 8.88 -13.33 4.35
CA ALA A 96 10.26 -12.94 4.09
C ALA A 96 11.14 -13.00 5.37
N LEU A 97 10.58 -12.61 6.53
CA LEU A 97 11.26 -12.76 7.83
C LEU A 97 11.45 -14.24 8.23
N GLN A 98 10.50 -15.10 7.89
CA GLN A 98 10.60 -16.55 8.07
C GLN A 98 11.69 -17.16 7.18
N ILE A 99 11.77 -16.78 5.90
CA ILE A 99 12.85 -17.20 4.98
C ILE A 99 14.22 -16.71 5.49
N SER A 100 14.25 -15.55 6.15
CA SER A 100 15.47 -14.96 6.70
C SER A 100 15.90 -15.58 8.05
N ASN A 101 15.23 -16.65 8.51
CA ASN A 101 15.44 -17.32 9.81
C ASN A 101 15.30 -16.40 11.04
N VAL A 102 14.63 -15.25 10.90
CA VAL A 102 14.40 -14.32 12.02
C VAL A 102 13.20 -14.77 12.86
N LEU A 103 12.21 -15.39 12.22
CA LEU A 103 11.01 -15.90 12.89
C LEU A 103 10.93 -17.43 12.78
N PRO A 104 10.50 -18.12 13.86
CA PRO A 104 10.19 -19.54 13.80
C PRO A 104 9.07 -19.80 12.79
N THR A 105 9.09 -21.00 12.20
CA THR A 105 8.16 -21.41 11.15
C THR A 105 7.29 -22.56 11.64
N SER A 106 6.04 -22.26 11.96
CA SER A 106 5.03 -23.27 12.29
C SER A 106 4.21 -23.58 11.04
N THR A 107 4.75 -24.40 10.14
CA THR A 107 4.09 -24.73 8.87
C THR A 107 2.90 -25.66 9.06
N VAL A 108 1.77 -25.31 8.45
CA VAL A 108 0.54 -26.12 8.47
C VAL A 108 0.36 -26.74 7.09
N HIS A 109 0.60 -28.04 6.97
CA HIS A 109 0.54 -28.76 5.69
C HIS A 109 -0.85 -28.76 5.01
N GLN A 110 -1.91 -28.37 5.73
CA GLN A 110 -3.29 -28.35 5.23
C GLN A 110 -3.75 -26.99 4.69
N PHE A 111 -2.91 -25.95 4.73
CA PHE A 111 -3.30 -24.60 4.32
C PHE A 111 -2.94 -24.31 2.85
N PRO A 112 -3.78 -23.59 2.08
CA PRO A 112 -3.48 -23.27 0.68
C PRO A 112 -2.32 -22.27 0.58
N PHE A 113 -1.34 -22.60 -0.26
CA PHE A 113 -0.26 -21.70 -0.65
C PHE A 113 -0.71 -20.87 -1.85
N ILE A 114 -0.94 -19.56 -1.64
CA ILE A 114 -1.39 -18.64 -2.70
C ILE A 114 -0.50 -17.39 -2.67
N ASP A 115 0.59 -17.44 -3.43
CA ASP A 115 1.57 -16.36 -3.55
C ASP A 115 0.96 -15.02 -3.99
N TRP A 116 -0.03 -15.06 -4.88
CA TRP A 116 -0.62 -13.82 -5.41
C TRP A 116 -1.32 -13.01 -4.30
N ILE A 117 -2.02 -13.68 -3.40
CA ILE A 117 -2.74 -13.04 -2.28
C ILE A 117 -1.78 -12.79 -1.09
N GLY A 118 -0.60 -13.42 -1.09
CA GLY A 118 0.32 -13.40 0.05
C GLY A 118 -0.17 -14.30 1.19
N LEU A 119 -0.91 -15.36 0.86
CA LEU A 119 -1.33 -16.38 1.83
C LEU A 119 -0.29 -17.50 1.85
N TYR A 120 0.42 -17.59 2.96
CA TYR A 120 1.44 -18.59 3.20
C TYR A 120 0.92 -19.59 4.25
N PRO A 121 1.28 -20.89 4.16
CA PRO A 121 0.80 -21.93 5.05
C PRO A 121 1.52 -21.91 6.41
N THR A 122 1.54 -20.75 7.07
CA THR A 122 2.15 -20.54 8.39
C THR A 122 1.16 -19.87 9.34
N TRP A 123 1.15 -20.31 10.60
CA TRP A 123 0.28 -19.71 11.62
C TRP A 123 0.61 -18.23 11.84
N GLU A 124 1.88 -17.88 11.77
CA GLU A 124 2.37 -16.53 12.01
C GLU A 124 1.82 -15.55 10.97
N THR A 125 1.87 -15.91 9.68
CA THR A 125 1.32 -15.06 8.60
C THR A 125 -0.20 -14.94 8.70
N THR A 126 -0.89 -16.07 8.93
CA THR A 126 -2.36 -16.13 9.01
C THR A 126 -2.89 -15.35 10.20
N ILE A 127 -2.29 -15.50 11.38
CA ILE A 127 -2.71 -14.78 12.60
C ILE A 127 -2.52 -13.27 12.42
N THR A 128 -1.38 -12.82 11.90
CA THR A 128 -1.16 -11.38 11.71
C THR A 128 -2.09 -10.79 10.65
N GLN A 129 -2.36 -11.52 9.58
CA GLN A 129 -3.35 -11.13 8.57
C GLN A 129 -4.77 -11.07 9.15
N LEU A 130 -5.17 -12.02 10.00
CA LEU A 130 -6.46 -12.00 10.71
C LEU A 130 -6.57 -10.78 11.65
N ILE A 131 -5.50 -10.46 12.38
CA ILE A 131 -5.45 -9.27 13.24
C ILE A 131 -5.65 -7.99 12.42
N LEU A 132 -4.98 -7.87 11.26
CA LEU A 132 -5.18 -6.72 10.36
C LEU A 132 -6.65 -6.62 9.93
N VAL A 133 -7.25 -7.72 9.45
CA VAL A 133 -8.65 -7.72 8.99
C VAL A 133 -9.60 -7.34 10.13
N MET A 134 -9.40 -7.87 11.33
CA MET A 134 -10.20 -7.49 12.51
C MET A 134 -10.03 -6.01 12.86
N ALA A 135 -8.81 -5.48 12.81
CA ALA A 135 -8.54 -4.06 13.07
C ALA A 135 -9.24 -3.16 12.04
N ILE A 136 -9.21 -3.52 10.75
CA ILE A 136 -9.90 -2.79 9.69
C ILE A 136 -11.42 -2.77 9.95
N ILE A 137 -12.01 -3.91 10.31
CA ILE A 137 -13.45 -4.02 10.61
C ILE A 137 -13.81 -3.16 11.84
N LEU A 138 -13.07 -3.29 12.94
CA LEU A 138 -13.31 -2.56 14.17
C LEU A 138 -13.18 -1.04 13.98
N LEU A 139 -12.11 -0.58 13.32
CA LEU A 139 -11.90 0.84 13.04
C LEU A 139 -13.00 1.40 12.14
N THR A 140 -13.37 0.67 11.09
CA THR A 140 -14.47 1.06 10.19
C THR A 140 -15.79 1.17 10.96
N TRP A 141 -16.06 0.23 11.87
CA TRP A 141 -17.26 0.23 12.70
C TRP A 141 -17.28 1.40 13.70
N MET A 142 -16.16 1.67 14.37
CA MET A 142 -16.02 2.80 15.30
C MET A 142 -16.22 4.16 14.60
N ILE A 143 -15.66 4.33 13.41
CA ILE A 143 -15.78 5.58 12.63
C ILE A 143 -17.23 5.78 12.18
N ARG A 144 -17.90 4.72 11.72
CA ARG A 144 -19.32 4.78 11.33
C ARG A 144 -20.26 5.10 12.49
N LYS A 145 -19.93 4.70 13.73
CA LYS A 145 -20.74 5.01 14.91
C LYS A 145 -20.61 6.48 15.35
N LYS A 146 -19.55 7.17 14.91
CA LYS A 146 -19.24 8.55 15.31
C LYS A 146 -19.72 9.60 14.29
N GLN A 147 -20.12 9.18 13.09
CA GLN A 147 -20.83 9.99 12.09
C GLN A 147 -22.34 9.88 12.29
#